data_AF-A0A8T6V2K5-F1
#
_entry.id   AF-A0A8T6V2K5-F1
#
_cell.length_a   1.000
_cell.length_b   1.000
_cell.length_c   1.000
_cell.angle_alpha   90.00
_cell.angle_beta   90.00
_cell.angle_gamma   90.00
#
_symmetry.space_group_name_H-M   'P 1'
#
loop_
_entity.id
_entity.type
_entity.pdbx_description
1 polymer ?
#
loop_
_entity_poly.entity_id
_entity_poly.type
_entity_poly.pdbx_seq_one_letter_code
_entity_poly.pdbx_strand_id
1 'polypeptide(L)'
;MEKTLLIFGIAIFILGVSRNIFFTFFKIKLFLAYEGSYKIFGIASTLAGLGGAGATILYGKMVDRFGGVKIFAVGSLVYMSFYFILAFSRNPIILTIPWIVPVGSLISIPAVSLTAELSEEKARGRAQGVVSGAQRIAGIGTVIGGLVADYIGALEDIQQLNLIFLGLTPFPLLSVIITLILLKVEKK
;
A
#
# COMPACT_ATOMS: atom_id res chain seq x y z
N MET A 1 10.80 19.22 -12.94
CA MET A 1 9.49 19.23 -12.26
C MET A 1 8.50 18.25 -12.89
N GLU A 2 8.06 18.42 -14.15
CA GLU A 2 7.04 17.53 -14.73
C GLU A 2 7.50 16.06 -14.85
N LYS A 3 8.76 15.81 -15.26
CA LYS A 3 9.34 14.46 -15.33
C LYS A 3 9.45 13.79 -13.95
N THR A 4 9.91 14.52 -12.94
CA THR A 4 10.02 14.08 -11.55
C THR A 4 8.69 13.65 -10.96
N LEU A 5 7.66 14.47 -11.19
CA LEU A 5 6.32 14.19 -10.74
C LEU A 5 5.72 12.97 -11.47
N LEU A 6 6.00 12.83 -12.77
CA LEU A 6 5.57 11.67 -13.56
C LEU A 6 6.24 10.38 -13.05
N ILE A 7 7.55 10.38 -12.83
CA ILE A 7 8.31 9.26 -12.27
C ILE A 7 7.73 8.86 -10.91
N PHE A 8 7.45 9.83 -10.05
CA PHE A 8 6.84 9.56 -8.75
C PHE A 8 5.41 9.03 -8.88
N GLY A 9 4.62 9.56 -9.82
CA GLY A 9 3.31 9.03 -10.17
C GLY A 9 3.35 7.57 -10.60
N ILE A 10 4.36 7.17 -11.39
CA ILE A 10 4.59 5.77 -11.79
C ILE A 10 4.93 4.90 -10.57
N ALA A 11 5.80 5.36 -9.67
CA ALA A 11 6.13 4.64 -8.43
C ALA A 11 4.86 4.37 -7.59
N ILE A 12 4.01 5.39 -7.45
CA ILE A 12 2.74 5.31 -6.73
C ILE A 12 1.75 4.38 -7.44
N PHE A 13 1.69 4.43 -8.76
CA PHE A 13 0.82 3.57 -9.54
C PHE A 13 1.19 2.10 -9.37
N ILE A 14 2.47 1.75 -9.54
CA ILE A 14 3.00 0.38 -9.39
C ILE A 14 2.71 -0.17 -7.99
N LEU A 15 3.06 0.61 -6.95
CA LEU A 15 2.76 0.24 -5.57
C LEU A 15 1.24 0.15 -5.34
N GLY A 16 0.47 1.08 -5.87
CA GLY A 16 -0.99 1.13 -5.72
C GLY A 16 -1.67 -0.10 -6.31
N VAL A 17 -1.30 -0.51 -7.52
CA VAL A 17 -1.91 -1.68 -8.19
C VAL A 17 -1.61 -2.93 -7.38
N SER A 18 -0.35 -3.16 -7.02
CA SER A 18 0.04 -4.32 -6.21
C SER A 18 -0.67 -4.34 -4.86
N ARG A 19 -0.80 -3.17 -4.20
CA ARG A 19 -1.49 -3.01 -2.92
C ARG A 19 -2.98 -3.29 -3.01
N ASN A 20 -3.63 -2.83 -4.08
CA ASN A 20 -5.05 -3.08 -4.28
C ASN A 20 -5.34 -4.55 -4.59
N ILE A 21 -4.52 -5.21 -5.41
CA ILE A 21 -4.60 -6.68 -5.61
C ILE A 21 -4.40 -7.39 -4.26
N PHE A 22 -3.32 -7.04 -3.55
CA PHE A 22 -3.00 -7.62 -2.24
C PHE A 22 -4.18 -7.49 -1.27
N PHE A 23 -4.77 -6.30 -1.12
CA PHE A 23 -5.85 -6.10 -0.16
C PHE A 23 -7.12 -6.86 -0.50
N THR A 24 -7.40 -7.14 -1.77
CA THR A 24 -8.50 -8.03 -2.16
C THR A 24 -8.28 -9.43 -1.60
N PHE A 25 -7.13 -10.05 -1.89
CA PHE A 25 -6.81 -11.39 -1.39
C PHE A 25 -6.59 -11.45 0.11
N PHE A 26 -6.00 -10.42 0.70
CA PHE A 26 -5.78 -10.33 2.14
C PHE A 26 -7.11 -10.33 2.90
N LYS A 27 -8.13 -9.60 2.43
CA LYS A 27 -9.45 -9.61 3.06
C LYS A 27 -10.12 -11.00 2.98
N ILE A 28 -9.99 -11.69 1.85
CA ILE A 28 -10.46 -13.07 1.70
C ILE A 28 -9.74 -13.97 2.72
N LYS A 29 -8.41 -13.92 2.76
CA LYS A 29 -7.60 -14.74 3.68
C LYS A 29 -7.94 -14.46 5.14
N LEU A 30 -8.12 -13.20 5.51
CA LEU A 30 -8.47 -12.80 6.87
C LEU A 30 -9.87 -13.30 7.24
N PHE A 31 -10.84 -13.22 6.33
CA PHE A 31 -12.19 -13.72 6.55
C PHE A 31 -12.23 -15.24 6.73
N LEU A 32 -11.49 -15.99 5.89
CA LEU A 32 -11.32 -17.43 6.03
C LEU A 32 -10.61 -17.81 7.33
N ALA A 33 -9.59 -17.06 7.75
CA ALA A 33 -8.89 -17.27 9.02
C ALA A 33 -9.77 -16.98 10.26
N TYR A 34 -10.84 -16.20 10.10
CA TYR A 34 -11.87 -16.01 11.13
C TYR A 34 -13.05 -16.97 10.98
N GLU A 35 -12.87 -18.07 10.25
CA GLU A 35 -13.91 -19.09 10.03
C GLU A 35 -15.19 -18.51 9.41
N GLY A 36 -15.07 -17.44 8.61
CA GLY A 36 -16.21 -16.76 8.00
C GLY A 36 -17.03 -15.89 8.96
N SER A 37 -16.52 -15.59 10.16
CA SER A 37 -17.23 -14.77 11.15
C SER A 37 -17.28 -13.29 10.79
N TYR A 38 -18.44 -12.81 10.32
CA TYR A 38 -18.70 -11.39 10.08
C TYR A 38 -18.52 -10.53 11.35
N LYS A 39 -18.82 -11.07 12.53
CA LYS A 39 -18.69 -10.36 13.81
C LYS A 39 -17.22 -10.05 14.11
N ILE A 40 -16.35 -11.06 14.03
CA ILE A 40 -14.91 -10.89 14.29
C ILE A 40 -14.29 -9.97 13.23
N PHE A 41 -14.66 -10.17 11.96
CA PHE A 41 -14.21 -9.30 10.87
C PHE A 41 -14.62 -7.84 11.07
N GLY A 42 -15.86 -7.59 11.51
CA GLY A 42 -16.37 -6.27 11.85
C GLY A 42 -15.58 -5.61 12.98
N ILE A 43 -15.35 -6.32 14.09
CA ILE A 43 -14.54 -5.82 15.22
C ILE A 43 -13.12 -5.47 14.76
N ALA A 44 -12.46 -6.37 14.01
CA ALA A 44 -11.12 -6.13 13.49
C ALA A 44 -11.07 -4.90 12.56
N SER A 45 -12.13 -4.68 11.77
CA SER A 45 -12.27 -3.52 10.89
C SER A 45 -12.47 -2.21 11.66
N THR A 46 -13.25 -2.23 12.74
CA THR A 46 -13.38 -1.07 13.64
C THR A 46 -12.05 -0.73 14.30
N LEU A 47 -11.32 -1.73 14.80
CA LEU A 47 -10.00 -1.54 15.40
C LEU A 47 -8.99 -0.98 14.37
N ALA A 48 -9.03 -1.44 13.12
CA ALA A 48 -8.23 -0.88 12.04
C ALA A 48 -8.55 0.59 11.77
N GLY A 49 -9.83 0.98 11.81
CA GLY A 49 -10.24 2.38 11.70
C GLY A 49 -9.66 3.26 12.81
N LEU A 50 -9.74 2.80 14.07
CA LEU A 50 -9.18 3.50 15.23
C LEU A 50 -7.64 3.57 15.17
N GLY A 51 -7.00 2.46 14.80
CA GLY A 51 -5.56 2.40 14.53
C GLY A 51 -5.15 3.41 13.44
N GLY A 52 -6.01 3.62 12.44
CA GLY A 52 -5.88 4.61 11.37
C GLY A 52 -5.70 6.03 11.85
N ALA A 53 -6.57 6.45 12.78
CA ALA A 53 -6.51 7.79 13.34
C ALA A 53 -5.18 8.03 14.07
N GLY A 54 -4.77 7.10 14.94
CA GLY A 54 -3.50 7.21 15.68
C GLY A 54 -2.27 7.15 14.78
N ALA A 55 -2.27 6.22 13.82
CA ALA A 55 -1.18 6.02 12.88
C ALA A 55 -0.94 7.26 12.00
N THR A 56 -1.99 7.98 11.62
CA THR A 56 -1.88 9.20 10.81
C THR A 56 -1.07 10.28 11.53
N ILE A 57 -1.31 10.48 12.83
CA ILE A 57 -0.55 11.44 13.65
C ILE A 57 0.92 11.01 13.76
N LEU A 58 1.16 9.73 14.04
CA LEU A 58 2.50 9.19 14.18
C LEU A 58 3.31 9.34 12.89
N TYR A 59 2.74 8.93 11.76
CA TYR A 59 3.43 8.95 10.48
C TYR A 59 3.62 10.38 9.95
N GLY A 60 2.69 11.31 10.23
CA GLY A 60 2.90 12.74 9.98
C GLY A 60 4.16 13.26 10.67
N LYS A 61 4.29 13.01 11.99
CA LYS A 61 5.50 13.38 12.76
C LYS A 61 6.77 12.72 12.21
N MET A 62 6.68 11.48 11.73
CA MET A 62 7.82 10.80 11.10
C MET A 62 8.22 11.46 9.78
N VAL A 63 7.24 11.87 8.96
CA VAL A 63 7.50 12.59 7.71
C VAL A 63 8.16 13.94 8.01
N ASP A 64 7.64 14.70 8.97
CA ASP A 64 8.23 15.99 9.36
C ASP A 64 9.67 15.85 9.86
N ARG A 65 9.97 14.76 10.58
CA ARG A 65 11.30 14.51 11.16
C ARG A 65 12.32 13.91 10.19
N PHE A 66 11.89 12.99 9.32
CA PHE A 66 12.80 12.18 8.50
C PHE A 66 12.68 12.45 6.99
N GLY A 67 11.66 13.21 6.57
CA GLY A 67 11.38 13.57 5.18
C GLY A 67 10.50 12.55 4.46
N GLY A 68 9.69 13.04 3.50
CA GLY A 68 8.72 12.22 2.77
C GLY A 68 9.36 11.07 1.99
N VAL A 69 10.53 11.29 1.35
CA VAL A 69 11.21 10.25 0.54
C VAL A 69 11.53 9.01 1.37
N LYS A 70 12.12 9.22 2.55
CA LYS A 70 12.57 8.11 3.41
C LYS A 70 11.37 7.35 3.98
N ILE A 71 10.35 8.07 4.45
CA ILE A 71 9.16 7.44 5.01
C ILE A 71 8.35 6.69 3.95
N PHE A 72 8.24 7.22 2.73
CA PHE A 72 7.62 6.50 1.61
C PHE A 72 8.37 5.20 1.31
N ALA A 73 9.70 5.25 1.26
CA ALA A 73 10.53 4.07 1.00
C ALA A 73 10.39 3.03 2.12
N VAL A 74 10.43 3.44 3.38
CA VAL A 74 10.18 2.57 4.54
C VAL A 74 8.79 1.95 4.47
N GLY A 75 7.74 2.74 4.21
CA GLY A 75 6.37 2.24 4.07
C GLY A 75 6.25 1.18 2.97
N SER A 76 6.95 1.37 1.86
CA SER A 76 6.97 0.43 0.74
C SER A 76 7.68 -0.89 1.11
N LEU A 77 8.79 -0.82 1.87
CA LEU A 77 9.48 -2.01 2.39
C LEU A 77 8.67 -2.74 3.47
N VAL A 78 7.89 -2.02 4.28
CA VAL A 78 6.94 -2.63 5.23
C VAL A 78 5.86 -3.40 4.46
N TYR A 79 5.34 -2.85 3.36
CA TYR A 79 4.42 -3.58 2.48
C TYR A 79 5.04 -4.83 1.87
N MET A 80 6.28 -4.76 1.37
CA MET A 80 7.01 -5.93 0.89
C MET A 80 7.10 -7.03 1.97
N SER A 81 7.47 -6.63 3.19
CA SER A 81 7.60 -7.54 4.33
C SER A 81 6.25 -8.18 4.68
N PHE A 82 5.17 -7.41 4.63
CA PHE A 82 3.82 -7.92 4.85
C PHE A 82 3.38 -8.91 3.79
N TYR A 83 3.62 -8.62 2.51
CA TYR A 83 3.27 -9.57 1.44
C TYR A 83 3.99 -10.90 1.67
N PHE A 84 5.28 -10.84 2.00
CA PHE A 84 6.08 -12.02 2.27
C PHE A 84 5.62 -12.79 3.52
N ILE A 85 5.47 -12.14 4.67
CA ILE A 85 5.06 -12.78 5.93
C ILE A 85 3.67 -13.42 5.78
N LEU A 86 2.74 -12.71 5.16
CA LEU A 86 1.37 -13.18 5.02
C LEU A 86 1.22 -14.25 3.94
N ALA A 87 2.20 -14.43 3.05
CA ALA A 87 2.27 -15.61 2.19
C ALA A 87 2.43 -16.91 2.98
N PHE A 88 3.06 -16.88 4.15
CA PHE A 88 3.31 -18.10 4.94
C PHE A 88 2.44 -18.20 6.20
N SER A 89 1.84 -17.09 6.63
CA SER A 89 1.00 -17.08 7.82
C SER A 89 -0.42 -17.57 7.55
N ARG A 90 -0.93 -18.40 8.46
CA ARG A 90 -2.36 -18.77 8.58
C ARG A 90 -2.96 -18.35 9.92
N ASN A 91 -2.13 -17.87 10.84
CA ASN A 91 -2.57 -17.54 12.18
C ASN A 91 -3.41 -16.23 12.12
N PRO A 92 -4.68 -16.25 12.57
CA PRO A 92 -5.55 -15.09 12.48
C PRO A 92 -4.98 -13.88 13.23
N ILE A 93 -4.29 -14.07 14.35
CA ILE A 93 -3.67 -12.99 15.12
C ILE A 93 -2.57 -12.30 14.29
N ILE A 94 -1.70 -13.11 13.66
CA ILE A 94 -0.63 -12.59 12.78
C ILE A 94 -1.22 -11.83 11.59
N LEU A 95 -2.33 -12.32 11.02
CA LEU A 95 -3.03 -11.64 9.93
C LEU A 95 -3.70 -10.34 10.41
N THR A 96 -4.20 -10.30 11.65
CA THR A 96 -4.92 -9.15 12.21
C THR A 96 -4.02 -7.97 12.52
N ILE A 97 -2.79 -8.20 13.02
CA ILE A 97 -1.88 -7.13 13.43
C ILE A 97 -1.60 -6.11 12.30
N PRO A 98 -1.19 -6.54 11.08
CA PRO A 98 -1.06 -5.69 9.90
C PRO A 98 -2.35 -4.96 9.47
N TRP A 99 -3.52 -5.53 9.79
CA TRP A 99 -4.80 -4.91 9.47
C TRP A 99 -5.11 -3.77 10.43
N ILE A 100 -4.84 -3.95 11.73
CA ILE A 100 -5.09 -2.94 12.76
C ILE A 100 -4.09 -1.77 12.64
N VAL A 101 -2.83 -2.06 12.31
CA VAL A 101 -1.79 -1.04 12.08
C VAL A 101 -1.83 -0.64 10.60
N PRO A 102 -2.47 0.47 10.21
CA PRO A 102 -2.76 0.75 8.83
C PRO A 102 -1.52 1.31 8.14
N VAL A 103 -0.77 0.40 7.53
CA VAL A 103 0.42 0.72 6.74
C VAL A 103 0.07 1.55 5.50
N GLY A 104 -1.21 1.64 5.11
CA GLY A 104 -1.66 2.53 4.05
C GLY A 104 -1.28 4.00 4.30
N SER A 105 -1.33 4.43 5.56
CA SER A 105 -0.96 5.79 5.96
C SER A 105 0.55 6.05 5.87
N LEU A 106 1.40 5.01 5.92
CA LEU A 106 2.85 5.12 5.64
C LEU A 106 3.15 5.40 4.16
N ILE A 107 2.16 5.33 3.28
CA ILE A 107 2.30 5.64 1.86
C ILE A 107 1.60 6.95 1.52
N SER A 108 0.35 7.12 1.94
CA SER A 108 -0.45 8.29 1.55
C SER A 108 0.09 9.60 2.12
N ILE A 109 0.54 9.61 3.38
CA ILE A 109 1.06 10.82 4.04
C ILE A 109 2.37 11.31 3.40
N PRO A 110 3.43 10.48 3.29
CA PRO A 110 4.63 10.93 2.61
C PRO A 110 4.40 11.20 1.12
N ALA A 111 3.44 10.55 0.45
CA ALA A 111 3.11 10.89 -0.93
C ALA A 111 2.56 12.33 -1.07
N VAL A 112 1.71 12.77 -0.15
CA VAL A 112 1.22 14.16 -0.13
C VAL A 112 2.37 15.13 0.11
N SER A 113 3.22 14.87 1.11
CA SER A 113 4.41 15.69 1.42
C SER A 113 5.39 15.77 0.25
N LEU A 114 5.74 14.62 -0.34
CA LEU A 114 6.64 14.54 -1.50
C LEU A 114 6.11 15.33 -2.69
N THR A 115 4.81 15.23 -2.96
CA THR A 115 4.21 15.96 -4.06
C THR A 115 4.32 17.47 -3.86
N ALA A 116 4.20 17.95 -2.61
CA ALA A 116 4.39 19.36 -2.27
C ALA A 116 5.85 19.80 -2.32
N GLU A 117 6.80 18.92 -2.00
CA GLU A 117 8.26 19.14 -2.12
C GLU A 117 8.74 19.16 -3.57
N LEU A 118 8.13 18.36 -4.44
CA LEU A 118 8.52 18.18 -5.84
C LEU A 118 7.88 19.22 -6.78
N SER A 119 7.03 20.11 -6.26
CA SER A 119 6.30 21.09 -7.07
C SER A 119 6.43 22.52 -6.55
N GLU A 120 6.40 23.47 -7.47
CA GLU A 120 6.25 24.89 -7.16
C GLU A 120 4.89 25.16 -6.53
N GLU A 121 4.81 26.15 -5.65
CA GLU A 121 3.60 26.50 -4.90
C GLU A 121 2.36 26.68 -5.80
N LYS A 122 2.51 27.40 -6.93
CA LYS A 122 1.45 27.64 -7.92
C LYS A 122 1.00 26.36 -8.65
N ALA A 123 1.85 25.33 -8.69
CA ALA A 123 1.61 24.07 -9.38
C ALA A 123 1.23 22.91 -8.43
N ARG A 124 1.22 23.13 -7.11
CA ARG A 124 0.92 22.09 -6.10
C ARG A 124 -0.42 21.40 -6.32
N GLY A 125 -1.47 22.15 -6.69
CA GLY A 125 -2.78 21.59 -6.99
C GLY A 125 -2.74 20.60 -8.15
N ARG A 126 -2.08 20.98 -9.26
CA ARG A 126 -1.86 20.09 -10.41
C ARG A 126 -1.03 18.87 -10.02
N ALA A 127 0.03 19.07 -9.23
CA ALA A 127 0.88 17.99 -8.77
C ALA A 127 0.14 16.96 -7.92
N GLN A 128 -0.67 17.43 -6.96
CA GLN A 128 -1.56 16.57 -6.16
C GLN A 128 -2.60 15.87 -7.02
N GLY A 129 -3.11 16.53 -8.07
CA GLY A 129 -4.00 15.92 -9.05
C GLY A 129 -3.37 14.73 -9.76
N VAL A 130 -2.12 14.85 -10.23
CA VAL A 130 -1.39 13.75 -10.89
C VAL A 130 -1.20 12.57 -9.95
N VAL A 131 -0.71 12.83 -8.73
CA VAL A 131 -0.42 11.77 -7.75
C VAL A 131 -1.71 11.10 -7.26
N SER A 132 -2.74 11.88 -6.93
CA SER A 132 -4.04 11.34 -6.52
C SER A 132 -4.69 10.58 -7.67
N GLY A 133 -4.60 11.08 -8.90
CA GLY A 133 -5.06 10.39 -10.10
C GLY A 133 -4.39 9.03 -10.26
N ALA A 134 -3.07 8.96 -10.14
CA ALA A 134 -2.31 7.70 -10.16
C ALA A 134 -2.80 6.72 -9.08
N GLN A 135 -3.04 7.18 -7.85
CA GLN A 135 -3.59 6.33 -6.78
C GLN A 135 -5.00 5.80 -7.09
N ARG A 136 -5.85 6.62 -7.70
CA ARG A 136 -7.22 6.22 -8.06
C ARG A 136 -7.22 5.22 -9.22
N ILE A 137 -6.44 5.47 -10.27
CA ILE A 137 -6.30 4.56 -11.41
C ILE A 137 -5.71 3.22 -10.95
N ALA A 138 -4.75 3.25 -10.00
CA ALA A 138 -4.20 2.04 -9.40
C ALA A 138 -5.26 1.18 -8.68
N GLY A 139 -6.46 1.72 -8.41
CA GLY A 139 -7.64 0.98 -7.96
C GLY A 139 -8.09 -0.13 -8.91
N ILE A 140 -7.65 -0.11 -10.18
CA ILE A 140 -7.82 -1.22 -11.12
C ILE A 140 -7.28 -2.55 -10.57
N GLY A 141 -6.27 -2.50 -9.69
CA GLY A 141 -5.76 -3.68 -9.00
C GLY A 141 -6.83 -4.41 -8.18
N THR A 142 -7.84 -3.72 -7.64
CA THR A 142 -8.95 -4.37 -6.92
C THR A 142 -9.80 -5.20 -7.88
N VAL A 143 -10.08 -4.68 -9.08
CA VAL A 143 -10.84 -5.38 -10.13
C VAL A 143 -10.05 -6.60 -10.61
N ILE A 144 -8.77 -6.43 -10.93
CA ILE A 144 -7.88 -7.53 -11.32
C ILE A 144 -7.83 -8.58 -10.21
N GLY A 145 -7.65 -8.16 -8.96
CA GLY A 145 -7.62 -9.06 -7.81
C GLY A 145 -8.92 -9.84 -7.64
N GLY A 146 -10.08 -9.22 -7.85
CA GLY A 146 -11.38 -9.89 -7.80
C GLY A 146 -11.56 -10.93 -8.89
N LEU A 147 -11.26 -10.57 -10.15
CA LEU A 147 -11.35 -11.50 -11.28
C LEU A 147 -10.39 -12.69 -11.12
N VAL A 148 -9.16 -12.44 -10.66
CA VAL A 148 -8.19 -13.50 -10.39
C VAL A 148 -8.66 -14.37 -9.21
N ALA A 149 -9.25 -13.78 -8.17
CA ALA A 149 -9.78 -14.52 -7.03
C ALA A 149 -10.90 -15.49 -7.44
N ASP A 150 -11.83 -15.04 -8.30
CA ASP A 150 -12.89 -15.90 -8.82
C ASP A 150 -12.32 -17.01 -9.73
N TYR A 151 -11.37 -16.67 -10.61
CA TYR A 151 -10.78 -17.62 -11.55
C TYR A 151 -10.05 -18.79 -10.85
N ILE A 152 -9.33 -18.50 -9.78
CA ILE A 152 -8.56 -19.53 -9.05
C ILE A 152 -9.41 -20.30 -8.03
N GLY A 153 -10.59 -19.78 -7.65
CA GLY A 153 -11.38 -20.33 -6.56
C GLY A 153 -10.79 -19.94 -5.19
N ALA A 154 -10.42 -18.68 -5.02
CA ALA A 154 -9.73 -18.16 -3.82
C ALA A 154 -10.45 -18.39 -2.49
N LEU A 155 -11.77 -18.66 -2.52
CA LEU A 155 -12.58 -19.01 -1.36
C LEU A 155 -12.43 -20.48 -0.94
N GLU A 156 -12.00 -21.35 -1.84
CA GLU A 156 -11.94 -22.80 -1.65
C GLU A 156 -10.56 -23.25 -1.13
N ASP A 157 -9.49 -22.59 -1.57
CA ASP A 157 -8.13 -22.94 -1.17
C ASP A 157 -7.27 -21.73 -0.77
N ILE A 158 -7.01 -21.63 0.54
CA ILE A 158 -6.15 -20.59 1.12
C ILE A 158 -4.69 -20.67 0.61
N GLN A 159 -4.23 -21.81 0.09
CA GLN A 159 -2.87 -22.00 -0.38
C GLN A 159 -2.58 -21.24 -1.68
N GLN A 160 -3.57 -21.14 -2.56
CA GLN A 160 -3.45 -20.40 -3.81
C GLN A 160 -3.18 -18.90 -3.57
N LEU A 161 -3.67 -18.36 -2.44
CA LEU A 161 -3.44 -16.98 -2.01
C LEU A 161 -1.96 -16.69 -1.72
N ASN A 162 -1.21 -17.71 -1.29
CA ASN A 162 0.19 -17.56 -0.91
C ASN A 162 1.06 -17.23 -2.14
N LEU A 163 0.81 -17.89 -3.27
CA LEU A 163 1.52 -17.62 -4.52
C LEU A 163 1.28 -16.20 -5.02
N ILE A 164 0.05 -15.71 -4.89
CA ILE A 164 -0.28 -14.33 -5.23
C ILE A 164 0.53 -13.34 -4.37
N PHE A 165 0.57 -13.53 -3.05
CA PHE A 165 1.33 -12.65 -2.17
C PHE A 165 2.84 -12.66 -2.46
N LEU A 166 3.42 -13.83 -2.76
CA LEU A 166 4.81 -13.92 -3.20
C LEU A 166 5.03 -13.18 -4.52
N GLY A 167 4.15 -13.39 -5.51
CA GLY A 167 4.21 -12.71 -6.80
C GLY A 167 4.11 -11.19 -6.71
N LEU A 168 3.41 -10.66 -5.70
CA LEU A 168 3.28 -9.22 -5.46
C LEU A 168 4.47 -8.59 -4.72
N THR A 169 5.32 -9.40 -4.07
CA THR A 169 6.43 -8.94 -3.22
C THR A 169 7.45 -8.05 -3.97
N PRO A 170 7.77 -8.26 -5.25
CA PRO A 170 8.71 -7.38 -5.98
C PRO A 170 8.20 -5.95 -6.21
N PHE A 171 6.89 -5.71 -6.25
CA PHE A 171 6.33 -4.43 -6.68
C PHE A 171 6.60 -3.26 -5.71
N PRO A 172 6.48 -3.42 -4.37
CA PRO A 172 6.90 -2.38 -3.46
C PRO A 172 8.40 -2.08 -3.55
N LEU A 173 9.25 -3.09 -3.79
CA LEU A 173 10.70 -2.88 -3.99
C LEU A 173 10.97 -2.06 -5.26
N LEU A 174 10.29 -2.37 -6.37
CA LEU A 174 10.37 -1.58 -7.59
C LEU A 174 9.96 -0.12 -7.36
N SER A 175 8.90 0.11 -6.58
CA SER A 175 8.47 1.47 -6.20
C SER A 175 9.55 2.22 -5.40
N VAL A 176 10.24 1.53 -4.47
CA VAL A 176 11.38 2.11 -3.73
C VAL A 176 12.53 2.46 -4.66
N ILE A 177 12.90 1.56 -5.57
CA ILE A 177 13.98 1.79 -6.54
C ILE A 177 13.69 3.03 -7.38
N ILE A 178 12.47 3.13 -7.94
CA ILE A 178 12.03 4.29 -8.72
C ILE A 178 12.10 5.56 -7.87
N THR A 179 11.59 5.51 -6.64
CA THR A 179 11.54 6.68 -5.74
C THR A 179 12.94 7.13 -5.29
N LEU A 180 13.85 6.22 -4.96
CA LEU A 180 15.17 6.56 -4.42
C LEU A 180 16.21 6.88 -5.49
N ILE A 181 16.20 6.14 -6.60
CA ILE A 181 17.24 6.27 -7.63
C ILE A 181 16.86 7.38 -8.60
N LEU A 182 15.64 7.38 -9.11
CA LEU A 182 15.28 8.29 -10.20
C LEU A 182 15.01 9.72 -9.69
N LEU A 183 14.50 9.90 -8.47
CA LEU A 183 14.37 11.23 -7.87
C LEU A 183 15.72 11.84 -7.44
N LYS A 184 16.75 11.02 -7.15
CA LYS A 184 18.10 11.53 -6.85
C LYS A 184 18.84 11.99 -8.10
N VAL A 185 18.62 11.33 -9.24
CA VAL A 185 19.24 11.69 -10.52
C VAL A 185 18.74 13.05 -11.02
N GLU A 186 17.48 13.41 -10.77
CA GLU A 186 16.92 14.71 -11.19
C GLU A 186 17.15 15.88 -10.22
N LYS A 187 17.64 15.61 -8.99
CA LYS A 187 18.01 16.67 -8.03
C LYS A 187 19.48 17.12 -8.16
N LYS A 188 20.26 16.48 -9.03
CA LYS A 188 21.61 16.92 -9.44
C LYS A 188 21.52 17.65 -10.78
#